data_AF-A0A382NFX7-F1
#
_entry.id   AF-A0A382NFX7-F1
#
_cell.length_a   1.000
_cell.length_b   1.000
_cell.length_c   1.000
_cell.angle_alpha   90.00
_cell.angle_beta   90.00
_cell.angle_gamma   90.00
#
_symmetry.space_group_name_H-M   'P 1'
#
loop_
_entity.id
_entity.type
_entity.pdbx_description
1 polymer ?
#
loop_
_entity_poly.entity_id
_entity_poly.type
_entity_poly.pdbx_seq_one_letter_code
_entity_poly.pdbx_strand_id
1 'polypeptide(L)'
;MHRWLFGLFALVACALQAADVNFHLYLLIGQSNMAGRGKVELQDKVAVPRVLMLNKANEWVSAVDPIHFDKTIAGVSLGRTFGIEMAKANKEVKIGLIPCA
;
A
#
# COMPACT_ATOMS: atom_id res chain seq x y z
N MET A 1 23.24 47.68 28.55
CA MET A 1 23.24 46.85 27.34
C MET A 1 22.55 45.51 27.64
N HIS A 2 21.21 45.45 27.59
CA HIS A 2 20.49 44.19 27.78
C HIS A 2 19.70 43.90 26.51
N ARG A 3 20.25 42.99 25.69
CA ARG A 3 19.70 42.54 24.42
C ARG A 3 18.48 41.66 24.72
N TRP A 4 17.31 42.09 24.27
CA TRP A 4 16.09 41.31 24.29
C TRP A 4 16.21 40.21 23.22
N LEU A 5 16.36 38.94 23.63
CA LEU A 5 16.17 37.81 22.72
C LEU A 5 14.67 37.52 22.63
N PHE A 6 14.03 37.99 21.56
CA PHE A 6 12.72 37.50 21.14
C PHE A 6 12.89 36.07 20.61
N GLY A 7 12.57 35.07 21.45
CA GLY A 7 12.49 33.69 21.03
C GLY A 7 11.28 33.49 20.11
N LEU A 8 11.54 33.15 18.85
CA LEU A 8 10.51 32.82 17.87
C LEU A 8 9.97 31.41 18.19
N PHE A 9 8.81 31.33 18.85
CA PHE A 9 8.09 30.07 19.04
C PHE A 9 7.41 29.70 17.70
N ALA A 10 8.03 28.81 16.93
CA ALA A 10 7.41 28.25 15.74
C ALA A 10 6.31 27.27 16.17
N LEU A 11 5.05 27.71 16.07
CA LEU A 11 3.88 26.84 16.15
C LEU A 11 3.90 25.89 14.95
N VAL A 12 4.35 24.64 15.16
CA VAL A 12 4.14 23.57 14.19
C VAL A 12 2.66 23.18 14.26
N ALA A 13 1.85 23.80 13.40
CA ALA A 13 0.50 23.31 13.15
C ALA A 13 0.62 21.98 12.41
N CYS A 14 0.40 20.87 13.12
CA CYS A 14 0.21 19.56 12.51
C CYS A 14 -1.11 19.61 11.72
N ALA A 15 -1.04 19.91 10.42
CA ALA A 15 -2.20 19.83 9.56
C ALA A 15 -2.65 18.36 9.51
N LEU A 16 -3.81 18.07 10.10
CA LEU A 16 -4.44 16.76 9.97
C LEU A 16 -4.80 16.58 8.49
N GLN A 17 -3.98 15.84 7.75
CA GLN A 17 -4.25 15.62 6.33
C GLN A 17 -5.50 14.75 6.20
N ALA A 18 -6.52 15.27 5.52
CA ALA A 18 -7.75 14.52 5.26
C ALA A 18 -7.43 13.23 4.49
N ALA A 19 -8.22 12.18 4.73
CA ALA A 19 -8.07 10.94 4.00
C ALA A 19 -8.27 11.18 2.49
N ASP A 20 -7.41 10.57 1.67
CA ASP A 20 -7.53 10.62 0.22
C ASP A 20 -8.73 9.78 -0.22
N VAL A 21 -9.81 10.44 -0.63
CA VAL A 21 -11.04 9.79 -1.10
C VAL A 21 -10.82 8.94 -2.35
N ASN A 22 -9.77 9.21 -3.13
CA ASN A 22 -9.42 8.45 -4.33
C ASN A 22 -8.46 7.29 -4.03
N PHE A 23 -8.13 7.04 -2.76
CA PHE A 23 -7.35 5.89 -2.36
C PHE A 23 -8.25 4.78 -1.82
N HIS A 24 -8.62 3.85 -2.71
CA HIS A 24 -9.52 2.76 -2.37
C HIS A 24 -8.76 1.61 -1.73
N LEU A 25 -9.14 1.25 -0.50
CA LEU A 25 -8.48 0.22 0.29
C LEU A 25 -9.27 -1.10 0.25
N TYR A 26 -8.57 -2.20 0.01
CA TYR A 26 -9.13 -3.54 -0.06
C TYR A 26 -8.41 -4.47 0.93
N LEU A 27 -9.16 -5.00 1.88
CA LEU A 27 -8.69 -6.01 2.82
C LEU A 27 -8.71 -7.39 2.15
N LEU A 28 -7.53 -7.99 2.01
CA LEU A 28 -7.35 -9.31 1.40
C LEU A 28 -7.27 -10.36 2.50
N ILE A 29 -8.41 -10.94 2.85
CA ILE A 29 -8.52 -11.98 3.88
C ILE A 29 -8.92 -13.31 3.27
N GLY A 30 -8.49 -14.40 3.90
CA GLY A 30 -8.83 -15.74 3.46
C GLY A 30 -7.86 -16.78 3.99
N GLN A 31 -7.59 -17.76 3.13
CA GLN A 31 -6.67 -18.87 3.41
C GLN A 31 -5.63 -19.00 2.29
N SER A 32 -5.06 -20.19 2.10
CA SER A 32 -3.98 -20.47 1.16
C SER A 32 -4.16 -19.91 -0.26
N ASN A 33 -5.36 -19.99 -0.83
CA ASN A 33 -5.62 -19.49 -2.18
C ASN A 33 -5.66 -17.95 -2.27
N MET A 34 -5.98 -17.24 -1.18
CA MET A 34 -5.85 -15.79 -1.11
C MET A 34 -4.40 -15.38 -0.84
N ALA A 35 -3.72 -16.08 0.08
CA ALA A 35 -2.29 -15.88 0.34
C ALA A 35 -1.44 -16.11 -0.93
N GLY A 36 -1.91 -16.97 -1.84
CA GLY A 36 -1.28 -17.28 -3.11
C GLY A 36 -0.33 -18.47 -3.00
N ARG A 37 -0.39 -19.35 -4.00
CA ARG A 37 0.48 -20.54 -4.13
C ARG A 37 1.02 -20.71 -5.56
N GLY A 38 0.72 -19.75 -6.44
CA GLY A 38 1.24 -19.76 -7.80
C GLY A 38 2.76 -19.54 -7.79
N LYS A 39 3.44 -20.13 -8.77
CA LYS A 39 4.87 -19.91 -8.98
C LYS A 39 5.11 -18.45 -9.32
N VAL A 40 6.05 -17.82 -8.63
CA VAL A 40 6.44 -16.42 -8.89
C VAL A 40 7.45 -16.38 -10.02
N GLU A 41 7.19 -15.56 -11.02
CA GLU A 41 8.04 -15.33 -12.18
C GLU A 41 8.47 -13.86 -12.27
N LEU A 42 9.34 -13.52 -13.23
CA LEU A 42 9.93 -12.18 -13.31
C LEU A 42 8.88 -11.09 -13.56
N GLN A 43 7.84 -11.38 -14.34
CA GLN A 43 6.74 -10.45 -14.61
C GLN A 43 5.93 -10.10 -13.36
N ASP A 44 5.93 -10.97 -12.35
CA ASP A 44 5.18 -10.76 -11.12
C ASP A 44 5.86 -9.79 -10.15
N LYS A 45 7.16 -9.54 -10.39
CA LYS A 45 7.99 -8.57 -9.67
C LYS A 45 7.97 -7.17 -10.27
N VAL A 46 7.23 -6.97 -11.37
CA VAL A 46 7.12 -5.66 -12.02
C VAL A 46 6.17 -4.76 -11.23
N ALA A 47 6.69 -3.60 -10.80
CA ALA A 47 5.91 -2.61 -10.06
C ALA A 47 4.74 -2.05 -10.87
N VAL A 48 3.61 -1.84 -10.21
CA VAL A 48 2.40 -1.25 -10.81
C VAL A 48 2.15 0.14 -10.19
N PRO A 49 2.20 1.24 -10.95
CA PRO A 49 2.23 2.60 -10.39
C PRO A 49 1.03 3.01 -9.52
N ARG A 50 -0.19 2.51 -9.83
CA ARG A 50 -1.44 2.87 -9.13
C ARG A 50 -2.00 1.75 -8.25
N VAL A 51 -1.25 0.67 -8.08
CA VAL A 51 -1.64 -0.46 -7.23
C VAL A 51 -0.56 -0.63 -6.18
N LEU A 52 -0.90 -0.29 -4.94
CA LEU A 52 -0.03 -0.38 -3.79
C LEU A 52 -0.43 -1.57 -2.92
N MET A 53 0.52 -2.07 -2.14
CA MET A 53 0.28 -3.02 -1.07
C MET A 53 0.87 -2.47 0.22
N LEU A 54 0.26 -2.81 1.35
CA LEU A 54 0.84 -2.56 2.65
C LEU A 54 1.92 -3.63 2.91
N ASN A 55 3.15 -3.21 3.18
CA ASN A 55 4.24 -4.13 3.51
C ASN A 55 4.27 -4.43 5.03
N LYS A 56 5.19 -5.31 5.45
CA LYS A 56 5.37 -5.69 6.87
C LYS A 56 5.75 -4.51 7.79
N ALA A 57 6.31 -3.44 7.24
CA ALA A 57 6.65 -2.22 7.97
C ALA A 57 5.49 -1.21 8.04
N ASN A 58 4.29 -1.58 7.58
CA ASN A 58 3.12 -0.72 7.44
C ASN A 58 3.32 0.46 6.48
N GLU A 59 4.13 0.25 5.44
CA GLU A 59 4.37 1.24 4.38
C GLU A 59 3.64 0.83 3.11
N TRP A 60 3.10 1.83 2.40
CA TRP A 60 2.52 1.63 1.08
C TRP A 60 3.62 1.57 0.02
N VAL A 61 3.78 0.40 -0.61
CA VAL A 61 4.76 0.15 -1.67
C VAL A 61 4.07 -0.36 -2.94
N SER A 62 4.74 -0.29 -4.10
CA SER A 62 4.17 -0.86 -5.32
C SER A 62 3.89 -2.35 -5.17
N ALA A 63 2.70 -2.78 -5.60
CA ALA A 63 2.29 -4.18 -5.48
C ALA A 63 3.07 -5.09 -6.45
N VAL A 64 3.71 -6.10 -5.87
CA VAL A 64 4.41 -7.20 -6.56
C VAL A 64 4.07 -8.51 -5.86
N ASP A 65 4.05 -9.63 -6.57
CA ASP A 65 3.84 -10.92 -5.90
C ASP A 65 5.16 -11.44 -5.27
N PRO A 66 5.11 -12.18 -4.15
CA PRO A 66 3.92 -12.40 -3.33
C PRO A 66 3.45 -11.14 -2.61
N ILE A 67 2.15 -10.86 -2.65
CA ILE A 67 1.55 -9.76 -1.89
C ILE A 67 1.45 -10.10 -0.40
N HIS A 68 1.28 -11.37 -0.06
CA HIS A 68 1.16 -11.81 1.33
C HIS A 68 2.54 -12.07 1.93
N PHE A 69 2.93 -11.29 2.94
CA PHE A 69 4.20 -11.43 3.67
C PHE A 69 4.05 -12.23 4.98
N ASP A 70 2.80 -12.50 5.37
CA ASP A 70 2.38 -13.18 6.59
C ASP A 70 2.48 -14.72 6.50
N LYS A 71 2.80 -15.26 5.32
CA LYS A 71 3.06 -16.68 5.09
C LYS A 71 4.39 -16.88 4.36
N THR A 72 5.23 -17.77 4.88
CA THR A 72 6.53 -18.10 4.24
C THR A 72 6.38 -18.82 2.90
N ILE A 73 5.25 -19.48 2.67
CA ILE A 73 4.93 -20.22 1.44
C ILE A 73 4.05 -19.42 0.47
N ALA A 74 3.96 -18.10 0.63
CA ALA A 74 3.19 -17.25 -0.27
C ALA A 74 3.81 -17.22 -1.67
N GLY A 75 2.95 -17.27 -2.68
CA GLY A 75 3.30 -17.17 -4.09
C GLY A 75 2.44 -16.13 -4.79
N VAL A 76 2.22 -16.31 -6.08
CA VAL A 76 1.27 -15.50 -6.85
C VAL A 76 -0.14 -15.70 -6.29
N SER A 77 -0.83 -14.57 -6.08
CA SER A 77 -2.21 -14.46 -5.60
C SER A 77 -3.10 -13.77 -6.63
N LEU A 78 -4.42 -13.87 -6.48
CA LEU A 78 -5.38 -13.07 -7.26
C LEU A 78 -5.37 -11.58 -6.89
N GLY A 79 -4.82 -11.21 -5.72
CA GLY A 79 -4.87 -9.85 -5.18
C GLY A 79 -4.26 -8.80 -6.10
N ARG A 80 -3.10 -9.09 -6.73
CA ARG A 80 -2.40 -8.15 -7.61
C ARG A 80 -3.21 -7.88 -8.87
N THR A 81 -3.69 -8.95 -9.51
CA THR A 81 -4.54 -8.88 -10.71
C THR A 81 -5.83 -8.12 -10.42
N PHE A 82 -6.49 -8.42 -9.30
CA PHE A 82 -7.67 -7.66 -8.86
C PHE A 82 -7.37 -6.16 -8.77
N GLY A 83 -6.28 -5.77 -8.10
CA GLY A 83 -5.92 -4.37 -7.98
C GLY A 83 -5.62 -3.69 -9.32
N ILE A 84 -4.97 -4.41 -10.25
CA ILE A 84 -4.72 -3.93 -11.62
C ILE A 84 -6.05 -3.67 -12.35
N GLU A 85 -6.99 -4.62 -12.31
CA GLU A 85 -8.28 -4.48 -13.00
C GLU A 85 -9.13 -3.36 -12.39
N MET A 86 -9.12 -3.20 -11.06
CA MET A 86 -9.80 -2.08 -10.40
C MET A 86 -9.21 -0.72 -10.78
N ALA A 87 -7.88 -0.61 -10.85
CA ALA A 87 -7.21 0.61 -11.29
C ALA A 87 -7.45 0.92 -12.79
N LYS A 88 -7.68 -0.10 -13.62
CA LYS A 88 -8.08 0.10 -15.03
C LYS A 88 -9.53 0.59 -15.14
N ALA A 89 -10.43 0.02 -14.33
CA ALA A 89 -11.85 0.36 -14.34
C ALA A 89 -12.11 1.81 -13.92
N ASN A 90 -11.31 2.37 -13.00
CA ASN A 90 -11.36 3.78 -12.65
C ASN A 90 -9.95 4.40 -12.67
N LYS A 91 -9.73 5.36 -13.60
CA LYS A 91 -8.43 6.01 -13.80
C LYS A 91 -8.08 7.05 -12.75
N GLU A 92 -9.06 7.51 -11.98
CA GLU A 92 -8.89 8.56 -10.97
C GLU A 92 -8.45 7.98 -9.62
N VAL A 93 -8.65 6.68 -9.41
CA VAL A 93 -8.36 6.03 -8.12
C VAL A 93 -6.99 5.36 -8.11
N LYS A 94 -6.45 5.28 -6.91
CA LYS A 94 -5.34 4.41 -6.51
C LYS A 94 -5.89 3.26 -5.69
N ILE A 95 -5.30 2.08 -5.85
CA ILE A 95 -5.72 0.88 -5.15
C ILE A 95 -4.71 0.53 -4.06
N GLY A 96 -5.17 0.31 -2.83
CA GLY A 96 -4.37 -0.14 -1.70
C GLY A 96 -4.79 -1.54 -1.28
N LEU A 97 -3.88 -2.50 -1.38
CA LEU A 97 -4.11 -3.90 -1.01
C LEU A 97 -3.55 -4.16 0.39
N ILE A 98 -4.37 -4.70 1.28
CA ILE A 98 -4.00 -4.99 2.68
C ILE A 98 -3.98 -6.51 2.87
N PRO A 99 -2.81 -7.16 2.81
CA PRO A 99 -2.69 -8.62 2.96
C PRO A 99 -2.91 -9.08 4.40
N CYS A 100 -3.88 -9.99 4.60
CA CYS A 100 -4.27 -10.53 5.91
C CYS A 100 -4.83 -11.97 5.79
N ALA A 101 -4.16 -12.88 5.06
CA ALA A 101 -4.71 -14.21 4.71
C ALA A 101 -3.95 -15.41 5.32
#